data_AF-A0A7T1HPX1-F1
#
_entry.id   AF-A0A7T1HPX1-F1
#
_cell.length_a   1.000
_cell.length_b   1.000
_cell.length_c   1.000
_cell.angle_alpha   90.00
_cell.angle_beta   90.00
_cell.angle_gamma   90.00
#
_symmetry.space_group_name_H-M   'P 1'
#
loop_
_entity.id
_entity.type
_entity.pdbx_description
1 polymer ?
#
loop_
_entity_poly.entity_id
_entity_poly.type
_entity_poly.pdbx_seq_one_letter_code
_entity_poly.pdbx_strand_id
1 'polypeptide(L)'
;MGRIILRVESRSVVMGEFQNAFNQLLGLAPGPVFPRARQLYLRKYCLEGREAVGRFRTFLLEEEIQESNEGVVRVRALAFAVVHWQAAQLPLASYSAYLAEQWQIEPQQLQLVEAEWFRQGGAYARFTAPAVFERSSSGELLMADG
;
A
#
# COMPACT_ATOMS: atom_id res chain seq x y z
N MET A 1 -2.21 -41.01 26.37
CA MET A 1 -1.70 -40.96 24.98
C MET A 1 -2.34 -39.76 24.30
N GLY A 2 -1.68 -38.60 24.36
CA GLY A 2 -2.23 -37.33 23.90
C GLY A 2 -2.00 -37.11 22.40
N ARG A 3 -3.06 -36.75 21.67
CA ARG A 3 -2.94 -36.17 20.34
C ARG A 3 -2.88 -34.65 20.51
N ILE A 4 -1.70 -34.08 20.30
CA ILE A 4 -1.55 -32.64 20.10
C ILE A 4 -2.02 -32.36 18.68
N ILE A 5 -3.24 -31.85 18.54
CA ILE A 5 -3.68 -31.24 17.29
C ILE A 5 -3.00 -29.88 17.24
N LEU A 6 -1.96 -29.76 16.41
CA LEU A 6 -1.38 -28.47 16.06
C LEU A 6 -2.45 -27.68 15.32
N ARG A 7 -3.19 -26.85 16.07
CA ARG A 7 -4.02 -25.80 15.51
C ARG A 7 -3.06 -24.85 14.82
N VAL A 8 -2.95 -24.95 13.50
CA VAL A 8 -2.47 -23.83 12.69
C VAL A 8 -3.49 -22.73 12.92
N GLU A 9 -3.22 -21.87 13.89
CA GLU A 9 -3.94 -20.62 14.04
C GLU A 9 -3.64 -19.80 12.79
N SER A 10 -4.52 -19.91 11.80
CA SER A 10 -4.64 -18.93 10.73
C SER A 10 -4.96 -17.57 11.38
N ARG A 11 -3.92 -16.87 11.84
CA ARG A 11 -3.98 -15.46 12.22
C ARG A 11 -4.16 -14.62 10.94
N SER A 12 -5.36 -14.66 10.38
CA SER A 12 -5.72 -13.80 9.25
C SER A 12 -7.18 -13.36 9.36
N VAL A 13 -7.55 -12.77 10.51
CA VAL A 13 -8.80 -12.02 10.68
C VAL A 13 -8.51 -10.54 10.97
N VAL A 14 -7.31 -10.07 10.60
CA VAL A 14 -6.94 -8.65 10.52
C VAL A 14 -6.58 -8.34 9.07
N MET A 15 -7.44 -8.73 8.12
CA MET A 15 -7.39 -8.22 6.74
C MET A 15 -7.97 -6.79 6.75
N GLY A 16 -7.39 -5.94 7.61
CA GLY A 16 -7.94 -4.68 8.10
C GLY A 16 -8.09 -3.61 7.01
N GLU A 17 -8.70 -2.49 7.37
CA GLU A 17 -9.00 -1.36 6.47
C GLU A 17 -7.79 -0.95 5.61
N PHE A 18 -6.57 -1.04 6.16
CA PHE A 18 -5.32 -0.80 5.44
C PHE A 18 -5.08 -1.75 4.25
N GLN A 19 -5.27 -3.06 4.43
CA GLN A 19 -5.10 -4.05 3.36
C GLN A 19 -6.18 -3.90 2.28
N ASN A 20 -7.41 -3.54 2.68
CA ASN A 20 -8.48 -3.22 1.74
C ASN A 20 -8.15 -1.97 0.91
N ALA A 21 -7.68 -0.90 1.55
CA ALA A 21 -7.23 0.32 0.89
C ALA A 21 -6.05 0.05 -0.08
N PHE A 22 -5.09 -0.78 0.32
CA PHE A 22 -3.99 -1.22 -0.53
C PHE A 22 -4.50 -1.98 -1.77
N ASN A 23 -5.44 -2.91 -1.60
CA ASN A 23 -6.05 -3.64 -2.70
C ASN A 23 -6.80 -2.72 -3.67
N GLN A 24 -7.55 -1.76 -3.16
CA GLN A 24 -8.29 -0.79 -3.98
C GLN A 24 -7.34 0.10 -4.80
N LEU A 25 -6.26 0.58 -4.18
CA LEU A 25 -5.23 1.36 -4.88
C LEU A 25 -4.62 0.54 -6.03
N LEU A 26 -4.23 -0.71 -5.76
CA LEU A 26 -3.56 -1.54 -6.76
C LEU A 26 -4.48 -2.14 -7.82
N GLY A 27 -5.77 -2.32 -7.53
CA GLY A 27 -6.77 -2.70 -8.52
C GLY A 27 -6.96 -1.65 -9.62
N LEU A 28 -6.61 -0.40 -9.35
CA LEU A 28 -6.72 0.72 -10.30
C LEU A 28 -5.36 1.21 -10.82
N ALA A 29 -4.25 0.78 -10.22
CA ALA A 29 -2.91 1.20 -10.62
C ALA A 29 -2.51 0.61 -11.98
N PRO A 30 -1.79 1.35 -12.83
CA PRO A 30 -1.21 0.80 -14.06
C PRO A 30 -0.40 -0.47 -13.78
N GLY A 31 -0.46 -1.43 -14.71
CA GLY A 31 0.26 -2.68 -14.58
C GLY A 31 1.78 -2.51 -14.58
N PRO A 32 2.53 -3.54 -14.16
CA PRO A 32 4.00 -3.50 -14.05
C PRO A 32 4.71 -3.17 -15.37
N VAL A 33 4.12 -3.54 -16.51
CA VAL A 33 4.62 -3.24 -17.86
C VAL A 33 4.65 -1.74 -18.19
N PHE A 34 3.98 -0.89 -17.39
CA PHE A 34 3.97 0.57 -17.52
C PHE A 34 4.63 1.25 -16.31
N PRO A 35 5.95 1.05 -16.07
CA PRO A 35 6.59 1.41 -14.81
C PRO A 35 6.51 2.92 -14.50
N ARG A 36 6.67 3.79 -15.51
CA ARG A 36 6.58 5.25 -15.32
C ARG A 36 5.16 5.70 -14.95
N ALA A 37 4.14 5.18 -15.65
CA ALA A 37 2.75 5.52 -15.36
C ALA A 37 2.34 5.01 -13.97
N ARG A 38 2.79 3.81 -13.61
CA ARG A 38 2.57 3.21 -12.29
C ARG A 38 3.19 4.05 -11.18
N GLN A 39 4.46 4.45 -11.31
CA GLN A 39 5.11 5.31 -10.32
C GLN A 39 4.40 6.67 -10.16
N LEU A 40 3.99 7.30 -11.28
CA LEU A 40 3.22 8.54 -11.22
C LEU A 40 1.87 8.34 -10.53
N TYR A 41 1.19 7.22 -10.80
CA TYR A 41 -0.07 6.86 -10.16
C TYR A 41 0.10 6.74 -8.64
N LEU A 42 1.07 5.94 -8.18
CA LEU A 42 1.30 5.68 -6.75
C LEU A 42 1.75 6.93 -5.97
N ARG A 43 2.39 7.89 -6.63
CA ARG A 43 2.71 9.21 -6.05
C ARG A 43 1.51 10.16 -5.98
N LYS A 44 0.51 9.95 -6.84
CA LYS A 44 -0.66 10.81 -6.98
C LYS A 44 -1.84 10.35 -6.12
N TYR A 45 -2.07 9.05 -6.01
CA TYR A 45 -3.23 8.48 -5.34
C TYR A 45 -2.83 7.82 -4.02
N CYS A 46 -3.48 8.25 -2.93
CA CYS A 46 -3.27 7.73 -1.60
C CYS A 46 -4.24 6.58 -1.27
N LEU A 47 -3.94 5.85 -0.20
CA LEU A 47 -4.70 4.70 0.28
C LEU A 47 -6.10 5.10 0.76
N GLU A 48 -6.27 6.32 1.29
CA GLU A 48 -7.57 6.85 1.73
C GLU A 48 -8.54 7.10 0.55
N GLY A 49 -8.08 6.97 -0.69
CA GLY A 49 -8.87 7.16 -1.90
C GLY A 49 -8.75 8.55 -2.51
N ARG A 50 -9.48 8.78 -3.61
CA ARG A 50 -9.37 10.00 -4.43
C ARG A 50 -9.89 11.26 -3.76
N GLU A 51 -10.88 11.11 -2.89
CA GLU A 51 -11.57 12.21 -2.19
C GLU A 51 -11.00 12.41 -0.77
N ALA A 52 -9.73 12.08 -0.54
CA ALA A 52 -9.10 12.22 0.78
C ALA A 52 -9.05 13.68 1.23
N VAL A 53 -9.82 14.03 2.26
CA VAL A 53 -9.91 15.39 2.83
C VAL A 53 -9.03 15.61 4.06
N GLY A 54 -8.38 14.56 4.58
CA GLY A 54 -7.57 14.61 5.78
C GLY A 54 -6.23 15.36 5.62
N ARG A 55 -5.70 15.85 6.74
CA ARG A 55 -4.36 16.50 6.80
C ARG A 55 -3.21 15.55 6.47
N PHE A 56 -3.40 14.26 6.75
CA PHE A 56 -2.45 13.21 6.44
C PHE A 56 -3.00 12.33 5.33
N ARG A 57 -2.09 11.84 4.49
CA ARG A 57 -2.39 10.91 3.40
C ARG A 57 -1.31 9.85 3.32
N THR A 58 -1.72 8.60 3.10
CA THR A 58 -0.83 7.44 3.09
C THR A 58 -0.64 6.96 1.67
N PHE A 59 0.61 6.77 1.24
CA PHE A 59 0.95 6.39 -0.12
C PHE A 59 1.85 5.15 -0.13
N LEU A 60 1.70 4.32 -1.15
CA LEU A 60 2.68 3.27 -1.45
C LEU A 60 3.93 3.93 -2.03
N LEU A 61 5.06 3.77 -1.34
CA LEU A 61 6.33 4.39 -1.72
C LEU A 61 7.20 3.43 -2.53
N GLU A 62 7.31 2.18 -2.06
CA GLU A 62 8.10 1.14 -2.69
C GLU A 62 7.37 -0.19 -2.66
N GLU A 63 7.55 -0.96 -3.73
CA GLU A 63 6.92 -2.24 -3.93
C GLU A 63 7.88 -3.21 -4.62
N GLU A 64 7.65 -4.49 -4.37
CA GLU A 64 8.24 -5.60 -5.09
C GLU A 64 7.14 -6.28 -5.91
N ILE A 65 7.43 -6.58 -7.16
CA ILE A 65 6.49 -7.22 -8.08
C ILE A 65 7.08 -8.56 -8.50
N GLN A 66 6.28 -9.61 -8.36
CA GLN A 66 6.60 -10.97 -8.80
C GLN A 66 5.53 -11.42 -9.79
N GLU A 67 5.97 -11.93 -10.93
CA GLU A 67 5.09 -12.52 -11.93
C GLU A 67 5.42 -14.01 -12.04
N SER A 68 4.39 -14.84 -11.92
CA SER A 68 4.52 -16.28 -12.12
C SER A 68 4.36 -16.65 -13.59
N ASN A 69 4.82 -17.84 -13.96
CA ASN A 69 4.62 -18.40 -15.31
C ASN A 69 3.13 -18.59 -15.67
N GLU A 70 2.24 -18.65 -14.67
CA GLU A 70 0.78 -18.75 -14.83
C GLU A 70 0.11 -17.37 -14.98
N GLY A 71 0.90 -16.30 -15.08
CA GLY A 71 0.41 -14.92 -15.25
C GLY A 71 -0.20 -14.32 -13.98
N VAL A 72 -0.05 -14.98 -12.82
CA VAL A 72 -0.36 -14.35 -11.53
C VAL A 72 0.69 -13.29 -11.23
N VAL A 73 0.22 -12.05 -11.02
CA VAL A 73 1.03 -10.92 -10.57
C VAL A 73 0.78 -10.71 -9.08
N ARG A 74 1.85 -10.85 -8.29
CA ARG A 74 1.89 -10.55 -6.86
C ARG A 74 2.66 -9.26 -6.64
N VAL A 75 2.08 -8.33 -5.91
CA VAL A 75 2.72 -7.08 -5.47
C VAL A 75 2.82 -7.09 -3.96
N ARG A 76 4.04 -6.90 -3.45
CA ARG A 76 4.33 -6.79 -2.01
C ARG A 76 4.78 -5.37 -1.71
N ALA A 77 4.15 -4.74 -0.72
CA ALA A 77 4.61 -3.45 -0.24
C ALA A 77 5.97 -3.60 0.48
N LEU A 78 6.91 -2.71 0.14
CA LEU A 78 8.20 -2.61 0.83
C LEU A 78 8.22 -1.42 1.78
N ALA A 79 7.63 -0.30 1.37
CA ALA A 79 7.52 0.89 2.20
C ALA A 79 6.35 1.77 1.79
N PHE A 80 5.91 2.57 2.75
CA PHE A 80 4.88 3.58 2.61
C PHE A 80 5.42 4.95 3.00
N ALA A 81 4.71 5.98 2.56
CA ALA A 81 4.88 7.35 3.01
C ALA A 81 3.58 7.83 3.65
N VAL A 82 3.69 8.46 4.83
CA VAL A 82 2.60 9.26 5.39
C VAL A 82 2.99 10.73 5.22
N VAL A 83 2.20 11.45 4.44
CA VAL A 83 2.47 12.82 4.01
C VAL A 83 1.59 13.78 4.80
N HIS A 84 2.19 14.80 5.40
CA HIS A 84 1.45 15.95 5.91
C HIS A 84 1.12 16.86 4.72
N TRP A 85 -0.08 16.70 4.19
CA TRP A 85 -0.45 17.18 2.87
C TRP A 85 -0.41 18.71 2.78
N GLN A 86 0.37 19.22 1.82
CA GLN A 86 0.56 20.65 1.54
C GLN A 86 1.01 21.46 2.78
N ALA A 87 1.73 20.82 3.69
CA ALA A 87 2.12 21.42 4.95
C ALA A 87 3.55 21.01 5.37
N ALA A 88 4.10 21.77 6.32
CA ALA A 88 5.46 21.61 6.82
C ALA A 88 5.62 20.34 7.69
N GLN A 89 6.85 19.94 7.93
CA GLN A 89 7.17 18.76 8.74
C GLN A 89 6.68 18.93 10.20
N LEU A 90 6.04 17.88 10.70
CA LEU A 90 5.64 17.77 12.10
C LEU A 90 6.61 16.86 12.88
N PRO A 91 6.54 16.83 14.22
CA PRO A 91 7.26 15.82 15.00
C PRO A 91 6.86 14.39 14.59
N LEU A 92 7.82 13.45 14.65
CA LEU A 92 7.62 12.05 14.27
C LEU A 92 6.41 11.40 14.98
N ALA A 93 6.16 11.77 16.23
CA ALA A 93 5.02 11.30 17.02
C ALA A 93 3.66 11.61 16.40
N SER A 94 3.51 12.72 15.67
CA SER A 94 2.25 13.08 14.99
C SER A 94 1.93 12.12 13.85
N TYR A 95 2.95 11.64 13.13
CA TYR A 95 2.80 10.63 12.08
C TYR A 95 2.45 9.26 12.68
N SER A 96 3.13 8.87 13.77
CA SER A 96 2.84 7.62 14.48
C SER A 96 1.41 7.59 15.04
N ALA A 97 0.96 8.69 15.66
CA ALA A 97 -0.41 8.80 16.20
C ALA A 97 -1.46 8.64 15.09
N TYR A 98 -1.25 9.31 13.96
CA TYR A 98 -2.15 9.17 12.81
C TYR A 98 -2.21 7.74 12.29
N LEU A 99 -1.07 7.04 12.15
CA LEU A 99 -1.06 5.66 11.64
C LEU A 99 -1.78 4.69 12.60
N ALA A 100 -1.67 4.92 13.91
CA ALA A 100 -2.40 4.16 14.92
C ALA A 100 -3.91 4.44 14.86
N GLU A 101 -4.32 5.71 14.74
CA GLU A 101 -5.73 6.11 14.70
C GLU A 101 -6.41 5.70 13.39
N GLN A 102 -5.80 6.00 12.25
CA GLN A 102 -6.38 5.79 10.92
C GLN A 102 -6.34 4.33 10.47
N TRP A 103 -5.23 3.64 10.75
CA TRP A 103 -4.98 2.32 10.17
C TRP A 103 -4.87 1.21 11.21
N GLN A 104 -4.86 1.54 12.51
CA GLN A 104 -4.63 0.58 13.59
C GLN A 104 -3.30 -0.17 13.41
N ILE A 105 -2.30 0.52 12.87
CA ILE A 105 -0.96 -0.01 12.61
C ILE A 105 0.04 0.63 13.57
N GLU A 106 0.87 -0.21 14.19
CA GLU A 106 2.14 0.21 14.78
C GLU A 106 3.21 0.16 13.69
N PRO A 107 3.67 1.32 13.17
CA PRO A 107 4.58 1.34 12.04
C PRO A 107 5.98 0.87 12.43
N GLN A 108 6.56 0.01 11.59
CA GLN A 108 7.97 -0.34 11.70
C GLN A 108 8.82 0.66 10.92
N GLN A 109 10.05 0.92 11.40
CA GLN A 109 11.02 1.79 10.72
C GLN A 109 10.49 3.19 10.37
N LEU A 110 9.60 3.74 11.20
CA LEU A 110 9.05 5.08 11.00
C LEU A 110 10.15 6.14 11.15
N GLN A 111 10.37 6.95 10.12
CA GLN A 111 11.41 7.98 10.10
C GLN A 111 10.99 9.19 9.25
N LEU A 112 11.41 10.39 9.65
CA LEU A 112 11.22 11.61 8.87
C LEU A 112 12.15 11.59 7.65
N VAL A 113 11.70 12.12 6.52
CA VAL A 113 12.52 12.25 5.32
C VAL A 113 12.75 13.71 5.01
N GLU A 114 14.02 14.10 4.82
CA GLU A 114 14.44 15.45 4.45
C GLU A 114 14.22 15.72 2.95
N ALA A 115 12.98 15.51 2.50
CA ALA A 115 12.52 15.78 1.14
C ALA A 115 11.03 16.07 1.15
N GLU A 116 10.57 16.83 0.15
CA GLU A 116 9.14 17.04 -0.05
C GLU A 116 8.51 15.88 -0.81
N TRP A 117 7.24 15.62 -0.52
CA TRP A 117 6.42 14.73 -1.32
C TRP A 117 6.24 15.30 -2.73
N PHE A 118 5.97 14.40 -3.68
CA PHE A 118 5.73 14.67 -5.09
C PHE A 118 5.08 16.03 -5.38
N ARG A 119 5.73 16.84 -6.23
CA ARG A 119 5.29 18.18 -6.63
C ARG A 119 5.03 19.12 -5.45
N GLN A 120 5.94 19.14 -4.47
CA GLN A 120 5.84 19.97 -3.26
C GLN A 120 4.58 19.66 -2.45
N GLY A 121 4.22 18.37 -2.36
CA GLY A 121 3.01 17.88 -1.70
C GLY A 121 3.05 17.90 -0.18
N GLY A 122 4.11 18.45 0.42
CA GLY A 122 4.32 18.54 1.87
C GLY A 122 5.39 17.57 2.40
N ALA A 123 5.71 17.69 3.68
CA ALA A 123 6.69 16.85 4.35
C ALA A 123 6.13 15.45 4.67
N TYR A 124 6.98 14.43 4.69
CA TYR A 124 6.54 13.05 4.93
C TYR A 124 7.47 12.24 5.81
N ALA A 125 6.89 11.21 6.43
CA ALA A 125 7.63 10.14 7.10
C ALA A 125 7.49 8.84 6.29
N ARG A 126 8.58 8.08 6.22
CA ARG A 126 8.62 6.73 5.65
C ARG A 126 8.36 5.71 6.73
N PHE A 127 7.62 4.64 6.43
CA PHE A 127 7.46 3.48 7.31
C PHE A 127 7.28 2.18 6.53
N THR A 128 7.35 1.05 7.24
CA THR A 128 7.06 -0.28 6.70
C THR A 128 5.85 -0.88 7.39
N ALA A 129 4.97 -1.51 6.60
CA ALA A 129 3.83 -2.30 7.06
C ALA A 129 3.59 -3.45 6.08
N PRO A 130 3.13 -4.63 6.53
CA PRO A 130 2.84 -5.74 5.65
C PRO A 130 1.57 -5.45 4.81
N ALA A 131 1.70 -5.53 3.49
CA ALA A 131 0.55 -5.57 2.58
C ALA A 131 0.93 -6.33 1.30
N VAL A 132 0.00 -7.17 0.82
CA VAL A 132 0.18 -7.98 -0.39
C VAL A 132 -1.08 -7.90 -1.25
N PHE A 133 -0.89 -7.77 -2.55
CA PHE A 133 -1.96 -7.75 -3.55
C PHE A 133 -1.65 -8.82 -4.59
N GLU A 134 -2.65 -9.58 -4.98
CA GLU A 134 -2.54 -10.60 -6.02
C GLU A 134 -3.65 -10.38 -7.05
N ARG A 135 -3.28 -10.52 -8.32
CA ARG A 135 -4.25 -10.64 -9.41
C ARG A 135 -3.81 -11.76 -10.33
N SER A 136 -4.75 -12.63 -10.71
CA SER A 136 -4.58 -13.50 -11.86
C SER A 136 -4.74 -12.65 -13.13
N SER A 137 -3.89 -12.89 -14.13
CA SER A 137 -4.23 -12.52 -15.50
C SER A 137 -5.38 -13.41 -15.97
N SER A 138 -6.60 -13.13 -15.55
CA SER A 138 -7.79 -13.70 -16.20
C SER A 138 -7.95 -13.00 -17.54
N GLY A 139 -7.08 -13.35 -18.48
CA GLY A 139 -7.07 -12.92 -19.85
C GLY A 139 -7.80 -13.92 -20.73
N GLU A 140 -9.05 -14.25 -20.42
CA GLU A 140 -9.97 -14.62 -21.50
C GLU A 140 -10.38 -13.32 -22.20
N LEU A 141 -9.52 -12.87 -23.11
CA LEU A 141 -10.04 -12.23 -24.31
C LEU A 141 -10.82 -13.33 -25.02
N LEU A 142 -12.13 -13.41 -24.75
CA LEU A 142 -13.08 -14.03 -25.68
C LEU A 142 -12.99 -13.21 -26.96
N MET A 143 -12.01 -13.55 -27.79
CA MET A 143 -12.04 -13.30 -29.20
C MET A 143 -13.26 -14.04 -29.71
N ALA A 144 -14.37 -13.31 -29.85
CA ALA A 144 -15.49 -13.75 -30.63
C ALA A 144 -14.99 -13.83 -32.08
N ASP A 145 -14.51 -15.01 -32.46
CA ASP A 145 -14.32 -15.37 -33.86
C ASP A 145 -15.69 -15.49 -34.53
N GLY A 146 -15.85 -14.78 -35.66
CA GLY A 146 -16.83 -15.10 -36.71
C GLY A 146 -18.10 -14.27 -36.72
#